data_AF-A0A7Y7NM50-F1
#
_entry.id   AF-A0A7Y7NM50-F1
#
_cell.length_a   1.000
_cell.length_b   1.000
_cell.length_c   1.000
_cell.angle_alpha   90.00
_cell.angle_beta   90.00
_cell.angle_gamma   90.00
#
_symmetry.space_group_name_H-M   'P 1'
#
loop_
_entity.id
_entity.type
_entity.pdbx_description
1 polymer ?
#
loop_
_entity_poly.entity_id
_entity_poly.type
_entity_poly.pdbx_seq_one_letter_code
_entity_poly.pdbx_strand_id
1 'polypeptide(L)' 'MAKHKEQEKLSPYVSPNELPERWRCGRSSVDRIATRAGLKKLYLGEGKNGIVRFIRKEVEAYEARITN' A
#
# COMPACT_ATOMS: atom_id res chain seq x y z
N MET A 1 -9.32 12.81 -28.47
CA MET A 1 -9.05 13.28 -27.09
C MET A 1 -7.64 12.85 -26.73
N ALA A 2 -6.72 13.80 -26.61
CA ALA A 2 -5.30 13.53 -26.39
C ALA A 2 -5.11 12.85 -25.02
N LYS A 3 -4.59 11.61 -25.02
CA LYS A 3 -4.08 10.98 -23.81
C LYS A 3 -2.81 11.72 -23.41
N HIS A 4 -2.93 12.70 -22.53
CA HIS A 4 -1.77 13.29 -21.87
C HIS A 4 -1.08 12.18 -21.09
N LYS A 5 0.06 11.73 -21.64
CA LYS A 5 1.02 10.83 -21.00
C LYS A 5 1.80 11.66 -19.99
N GLU A 6 1.09 12.16 -19.00
CA GLU A 6 1.69 12.75 -17.82
C GLU A 6 2.40 11.59 -17.12
N GLN A 7 3.71 11.69 -16.88
CA GLN A 7 4.43 10.70 -16.10
C GLN A 7 3.66 10.48 -14.81
N GLU A 8 2.96 9.34 -14.70
CA GLU A 8 2.14 9.00 -13.55
C GLU A 8 3.04 9.01 -12.33
N LYS A 9 3.07 10.15 -11.62
CA LYS A 9 3.58 10.19 -10.26
C LYS A 9 2.63 9.32 -9.46
N LEU A 10 3.03 8.06 -9.35
CA LEU A 10 2.36 7.07 -8.54
C LEU A 10 1.96 7.70 -7.20
N SER A 11 0.71 7.53 -6.78
CA SER A 11 0.20 8.09 -5.53
C SER A 11 1.17 7.76 -4.39
N PRO A 12 1.50 8.71 -3.49
CA PRO A 12 2.39 8.44 -2.35
C PRO A 12 1.81 7.40 -1.37
N TYR A 13 0.57 6.98 -1.60
CA TYR A 13 -0.13 5.98 -0.82
C TYR A 13 -0.43 4.72 -1.63
N VAL A 14 -0.46 3.58 -0.93
CA VAL A 14 -0.82 2.27 -1.47
C VAL A 14 -2.13 1.82 -0.82
N SER A 15 -3.10 1.41 -1.63
CA SER A 15 -4.32 0.78 -1.13
C SER A 15 -3.97 -0.58 -0.56
N PRO A 16 -4.58 -0.97 0.57
CA PRO A 16 -4.24 -2.21 1.21
C PRO A 16 -4.84 -3.41 0.42
N ASN A 17 -5.70 -3.13 -0.58
CA ASN A 17 -6.18 -4.09 -1.58
C ASN A 17 -5.20 -4.31 -2.75
N GLU A 18 -4.19 -3.44 -2.93
CA GLU A 18 -3.14 -3.65 -3.96
C GLU A 18 -2.06 -4.63 -3.47
N LEU A 19 -1.82 -4.68 -2.15
CA LEU A 19 -0.75 -5.48 -1.56
C LEU A 19 -0.92 -7.01 -1.67
N PRO A 20 -2.13 -7.59 -1.62
CA PRO A 20 -2.34 -9.02 -1.81
C PRO A 20 -1.73 -9.55 -3.11
N GLU A 21 -1.93 -8.82 -4.22
CA GLU A 21 -1.40 -9.19 -5.53
C GLU A 21 0.12 -9.05 -5.58
N ARG A 22 0.66 -7.97 -5.02
CA ARG A 22 2.11 -7.71 -4.97
C ARG A 22 2.86 -8.75 -4.13
N TRP A 23 2.34 -9.07 -2.96
CA TRP A 23 2.98 -9.97 -1.99
C TRP A 23 2.53 -11.42 -2.13
N ARG A 24 1.63 -11.71 -3.07
CA ARG A 24 1.03 -13.03 -3.29
C ARG A 24 0.48 -13.65 -2.01
N CYS A 25 -0.27 -12.85 -1.23
CA CYS A 25 -0.82 -13.28 0.05
C CYS A 25 -2.24 -12.76 0.29
N GLY A 26 -2.95 -13.35 1.24
CA GLY A 26 -4.29 -12.88 1.61
C GLY A 26 -4.28 -11.54 2.36
N ARG A 27 -5.43 -10.85 2.38
CA ARG A 27 -5.60 -9.55 3.05
C ARG A 27 -5.23 -9.57 4.54
N SER A 28 -5.57 -10.64 5.25
CA SER A 28 -5.19 -10.83 6.66
C SER A 28 -3.68 -11.04 6.85
N SER A 29 -2.98 -11.56 5.84
CA SER A 29 -1.52 -11.66 5.84
C SER A 29 -0.89 -10.30 5.60
N VAL A 30 -1.45 -9.48 4.70
CA VAL A 30 -1.01 -8.08 4.51
C VAL A 30 -1.04 -7.32 5.83
N ASP A 31 -2.13 -7.41 6.60
CA ASP A 31 -2.21 -6.72 7.89
C ASP A 31 -1.18 -7.24 8.90
N ARG A 32 -0.97 -8.56 8.98
CA ARG A 32 0.06 -9.16 9.85
C ARG A 32 1.47 -8.73 9.46
N ILE A 33 1.78 -8.74 8.16
CA ILE A 33 3.05 -8.28 7.61
C ILE A 33 3.25 -6.81 7.93
N ALA A 34 2.27 -5.96 7.64
CA ALA A 34 2.36 -4.52 7.88
C ALA A 34 2.61 -4.20 9.37
N THR A 35 1.90 -4.87 10.28
CA THR A 35 2.13 -4.73 11.73
C THR A 35 3.53 -5.21 12.11
N ARG A 36 3.98 -6.37 11.64
CA ARG A 36 5.31 -6.93 11.96
C ARG A 36 6.45 -6.11 11.38
N ALA A 37 6.25 -5.51 10.21
CA ALA A 37 7.23 -4.67 9.53
C ALA A 37 7.21 -3.21 10.02
N GLY A 38 6.26 -2.84 10.88
CA GLY A 38 6.12 -1.47 11.40
C GLY A 38 5.66 -0.46 10.34
N LEU A 39 4.93 -0.90 9.31
CA LEU A 39 4.41 -0.01 8.26
C LEU A 39 3.31 0.89 8.82
N LYS A 40 3.37 2.19 8.50
CA LYS A 40 2.36 3.15 8.95
C LYS A 40 1.07 3.02 8.14
N LYS A 41 -0.04 2.97 8.88
CA LYS A 41 -1.41 3.01 8.36
C LYS A 41 -1.96 4.42 8.51
N LEU A 42 -2.37 5.02 7.40
CA LEU A 42 -3.14 6.25 7.38
C LEU A 42 -4.62 5.87 7.31
N TYR A 43 -5.40 6.33 8.30
CA TYR A 43 -6.84 6.15 8.34
C TYR A 43 -7.51 7.43 7.82
N LEU A 44 -8.22 7.33 6.71
CA LEU A 44 -8.91 8.44 6.07
C LEU A 44 -10.42 8.28 6.24
N GLY A 45 -11.03 9.24 6.91
CA GLY A 45 -12.46 9.23 7.23
C GLY A 45 -12.78 8.49 8.54
N GLU A 46 -14.06 8.50 8.91
CA GLU A 46 -14.55 8.02 10.20
C GLU A 46 -15.52 6.84 10.04
N GLY A 47 -15.58 5.98 11.06
CA GLY A 47 -16.51 4.86 11.14
C GLY A 47 -16.30 3.78 10.06
N LYS A 48 -17.38 3.08 9.70
CA LYS A 48 -17.38 1.92 8.79
C LYS A 48 -16.93 2.21 7.35
N ASN A 49 -16.90 3.49 6.96
CA ASN A 49 -16.52 3.93 5.61
C ASN A 49 -15.08 4.45 5.56
N GLY A 50 -14.35 4.41 6.68
CA GLY A 50 -12.95 4.81 6.72
C GLY A 50 -12.10 3.95 5.77
N ILE A 51 -11.17 4.59 5.06
CA ILE A 51 -10.26 3.92 4.14
C ILE A 51 -8.88 3.88 4.77
N VAL A 52 -8.27 2.71 4.78
CA VAL A 52 -6.86 2.55 5.19
C VAL A 52 -5.96 2.74 3.97
N ARG A 53 -4.84 3.43 4.16
CA ARG A 53 -3.78 3.60 3.18
C ARG A 53 -2.41 3.34 3.82
N PHE A 54 -1.47 2.82 3.05
CA PHE A 54 -0.07 2.66 3.47
C PHE A 54 0.81 3.71 2.81
N ILE A 55 1.90 4.12 3.45
CA ILE A 55 2.90 4.99 2.83
C ILE A 55 3.68 4.17 1.80
N ARG A 56 3.65 4.58 0.53
CA ARG A 56 4.29 3.86 -0.57
C ARG A 56 5.77 3.62 -0.34
N LYS A 57 6.50 4.65 0.10
CA LYS A 57 7.94 4.55 0.39
C LYS A 57 8.27 3.48 1.43
N GLU A 58 7.44 3.31 2.45
CA GLU A 58 7.67 2.29 3.49
C GLU A 58 7.37 0.88 2.96
N VAL A 59 6.32 0.75 2.14
CA VAL A 59 5.99 -0.50 1.44
C VAL A 59 7.14 -0.92 0.51
N GLU A 60 7.62 -0.01 -0.33
CA GLU A 60 8.73 -0.28 -1.26
C GLU A 60 10.02 -0.62 -0.52
N ALA A 61 10.33 0.06 0.58
CA ALA A 61 11.48 -0.27 1.42
C ALA A 61 11.37 -1.67 2.05
N TYR A 62 10.16 -2.07 2.47
CA TYR A 62 9.91 -3.42 2.95
C TYR A 62 10.07 -4.47 1.83
N GLU A 63 9.49 -4.21 0.66
CA GLU A 63 9.58 -5.09 -0.52
C GLU A 63 11.03 -5.30 -0.97
N ALA A 64 11.84 -4.24 -0.96
CA ALA A 64 13.26 -4.32 -1.26
C ALA A 64 14.03 -5.19 -0.26
N ARG A 65 13.63 -5.18 1.03
CA ARG A 65 14.27 -5.97 2.08
C ARG A 65 13.94 -7.47 2.02
N ILE A 66 12.78 -7.85 1.48
CA ILE A 66 12.35 -9.27 1.42
C ILE A 66 12.70 -9.96 0.10
N THR A 67 13.02 -9.17 -0.93
CA THR A 67 13.36 -9.68 -2.27
C THR A 67 14.87 -9.90 -2.44
N ASN A 68 15.68 -9.31 -1.55
CA ASN A 68 17.13 -9.43 -1.50
C ASN A 68 17.57 -10.33 -0.35
#